data_AF-A0A2T4V4Z6-F1
#
_entry.id   AF-A0A2T4V4Z6-F1
#
_cell.length_a   1.000
_cell.length_b   1.000
_cell.length_c   1.000
_cell.angle_alpha   90.00
_cell.angle_beta   90.00
_cell.angle_gamma   90.00
#
_symmetry.space_group_name_H-M   'P 1'
#
loop_
_entity.id
_entity.type
_entity.pdbx_description
1 polymer ?
#
loop_
_entity_poly.entity_id
_entity_poly.type
_entity_poly.pdbx_seq_one_letter_code
_entity_poly.pdbx_strand_id
1 'polypeptide(L)'
;MKRSSRLLGTLAPLLLAAGCGPDASLDRAPGSDGVTSSSLVLDGQKFKVNTGIASTEHCRVPQSRQADFQANRQLLIRRGTTLRGLCTVEATASASGDFEMNQEGFDNRVKISGDNATETSADVQVANQHTAGSAPAIAQPANSLDEANTQSLGKVMEYTLRAPGSVVAYTVPHPFEKGTFEQGSLVHTADTQRNAIWAAGINNNQKGTLSRYHITATEISGASFPGLGTFLANRIPYAVAFHGETSCTTSEVKVGGGIELSFRQGVAEIIREALNDSSLRVHWRPGVCFEGSDDDNFVNAMSVDFRGLQLEQDSTLILGDASRREKVANAVKSVFDCLIDGADNSPTVTSSTSWSADSGGSTYASTGACRRFIAEIELPNVSGGHTLSAGASTCVDGHTAHVDYYRWTTSSSGVGYWVRIGGGNITYSGTGAGCGTVFSSESGYTYVQPGVVGNSASGTTRLRAVIRAFDASGASVPAFFSVQ
;
A
#
# COMPACT_ATOMS: atom_id res chain seq x y z
N MET A 1 15.24 24.88 54.21
CA MET A 1 16.56 25.26 53.66
C MET A 1 16.52 25.06 52.16
N LYS A 2 16.64 26.14 51.39
CA LYS A 2 16.69 26.13 49.92
C LYS A 2 18.08 25.67 49.47
N ARG A 3 18.15 24.71 48.54
CA ARG A 3 19.32 24.54 47.67
C ARG A 3 18.87 24.36 46.23
N SER A 4 19.22 25.35 45.44
CA SER A 4 19.20 25.43 44.00
C SER A 4 20.60 25.06 43.50
N SER A 5 20.72 24.28 42.42
CA SER A 5 21.91 24.22 41.54
C SER A 5 21.50 23.49 40.25
N ARG A 6 21.24 24.23 39.17
CA ARG A 6 22.14 24.65 38.08
C ARG A 6 22.16 23.66 36.91
N LEU A 7 21.63 24.16 35.80
CA LEU A 7 21.87 23.74 34.43
C LEU A 7 23.37 23.68 34.13
N LEU A 8 23.76 22.69 33.33
CA LEU A 8 24.92 22.74 32.44
C LEU A 8 24.48 22.15 31.10
N GLY A 9 24.40 23.02 30.10
CA GLY A 9 24.12 22.67 28.72
C GLY A 9 25.37 22.12 28.05
N THR A 10 25.19 21.03 27.31
CA THR A 10 26.20 20.46 26.42
C THR A 10 25.93 20.93 25.00
N LEU A 11 26.89 21.70 24.47
CA LEU A 11 27.03 22.08 23.07
C LEU A 11 27.26 20.83 22.21
N ALA A 12 26.46 20.65 21.16
CA ALA A 12 26.73 19.69 20.09
C ALA A 12 27.62 20.34 19.02
N PRO A 13 28.64 19.64 18.48
CA PRO A 13 29.47 20.17 17.42
C PRO A 13 28.78 20.02 16.05
N LEU A 14 28.73 21.14 15.31
CA LEU A 14 28.34 21.23 13.92
C LEU A 14 29.50 20.69 13.06
N LEU A 15 29.32 19.54 12.40
CA LEU A 15 30.27 19.02 11.41
C LEU A 15 29.73 19.30 10.01
N LEU A 16 30.39 20.24 9.32
CA LEU A 16 30.27 20.48 7.89
C LEU A 16 31.10 19.44 7.14
N ALA A 17 30.44 18.58 6.36
CA ALA A 17 31.10 17.72 5.37
C ALA A 17 30.61 18.12 3.98
N ALA A 18 31.52 18.71 3.20
CA ALA A 18 31.39 18.88 1.76
C ALA A 18 31.90 17.61 1.07
N GLY A 19 31.13 17.07 0.13
CA GLY A 19 31.51 15.92 -0.69
C GLY A 19 30.65 15.84 -1.94
N CYS A 20 31.30 15.73 -3.10
CA CYS A 20 30.73 15.81 -4.44
C CYS A 20 30.25 14.44 -4.99
N GLY A 21 29.12 14.45 -5.73
CA GLY A 21 28.69 13.50 -6.77
C GLY A 21 27.88 12.26 -6.30
N PRO A 22 27.02 11.63 -7.16
CA PRO A 22 26.81 11.81 -8.60
C PRO A 22 25.36 12.21 -9.03
N ASP A 23 25.24 12.50 -10.33
CA ASP A 23 24.07 12.78 -11.19
C ASP A 23 22.65 12.81 -10.60
N ALA A 24 22.02 13.98 -10.76
CA ALA A 24 20.61 14.24 -10.50
C ALA A 24 19.71 13.44 -11.45
N SER A 25 19.25 12.27 -10.99
CA SER A 25 17.93 11.78 -11.39
C SER A 25 16.90 12.72 -10.78
N LEU A 26 15.95 13.15 -11.60
CA LEU A 26 14.91 14.13 -11.28
C LEU A 26 14.12 13.72 -10.03
N ASP A 27 14.54 14.22 -8.86
CA ASP A 27 13.70 14.35 -7.67
C ASP A 27 12.54 15.30 -8.01
N ARG A 28 11.49 14.77 -8.63
CA ARG A 28 10.22 15.48 -8.75
C ARG A 28 9.51 15.37 -7.39
N ALA A 29 9.97 16.17 -6.44
CA ALA A 29 9.24 16.36 -5.19
C ALA A 29 7.79 16.74 -5.51
N PRO A 30 6.77 16.04 -4.98
CA PRO A 30 5.39 16.44 -5.15
C PRO A 30 5.14 17.64 -4.23
N GLY A 31 5.30 18.85 -4.77
CA GLY A 31 4.82 20.07 -4.14
C GLY A 31 5.87 21.17 -3.99
N SER A 32 5.91 22.07 -4.97
CA SER A 32 5.92 23.54 -4.76
C SER A 32 6.14 24.31 -6.06
N ASP A 33 5.73 23.79 -7.22
CA ASP A 33 5.56 24.64 -8.39
C ASP A 33 4.45 25.64 -8.07
N GLY A 34 4.85 26.85 -7.66
CA GLY A 34 4.03 28.00 -7.28
C GLY A 34 3.18 28.57 -8.42
N VAL A 35 2.78 27.74 -9.37
CA VAL A 35 1.74 28.06 -10.33
C VAL A 35 0.42 27.98 -9.57
N THR A 36 -0.11 29.14 -9.19
CA THR A 36 -1.49 29.30 -8.73
C THR A 36 -2.42 28.88 -9.87
N SER A 37 -2.69 27.58 -10.01
CA SER A 37 -3.75 27.11 -10.90
C SER A 37 -5.05 27.79 -10.46
N SER A 38 -5.72 28.45 -11.39
CA SER A 38 -7.03 29.03 -11.12
C SER A 38 -8.09 27.93 -11.14
N SER A 39 -8.90 27.96 -10.11
CA SER A 39 -10.17 27.25 -9.98
C SER A 39 -11.09 27.58 -11.15
N LEU A 40 -11.43 26.60 -11.97
CA LEU A 40 -12.10 26.82 -13.26
C LEU A 40 -13.16 25.78 -13.55
N VAL A 41 -14.32 26.27 -13.98
CA VAL A 41 -15.40 25.53 -14.64
C VAL A 41 -15.62 26.18 -16.00
N LEU A 42 -15.61 25.39 -17.06
CA LEU A 42 -15.91 25.83 -18.42
C LEU A 42 -17.14 25.10 -18.93
N ASP A 43 -18.15 25.86 -19.34
CA ASP A 43 -19.35 25.35 -20.00
C ASP A 43 -19.25 25.48 -21.52
N GLY A 44 -20.06 24.71 -22.25
CA GLY A 44 -20.16 24.81 -23.71
C GLY A 44 -18.91 24.36 -24.45
N GLN A 45 -18.12 23.47 -23.85
CA GLN A 45 -16.93 22.91 -24.47
C GLN A 45 -17.31 21.80 -25.46
N LYS A 46 -16.42 21.57 -26.43
CA LYS A 46 -16.48 20.43 -27.35
C LYS A 46 -15.37 19.45 -27.04
N PHE A 47 -15.65 18.17 -27.23
CA PHE A 47 -14.63 17.14 -27.32
C PHE A 47 -14.56 16.58 -28.73
N LYS A 48 -13.33 16.29 -29.17
CA LYS A 48 -13.03 15.62 -30.44
C LYS A 48 -12.23 14.35 -30.20
N VAL A 49 -12.46 13.37 -31.06
CA VAL A 49 -11.63 12.16 -31.08
C VAL A 49 -10.28 12.48 -31.71
N ASN A 50 -9.20 12.10 -31.02
CA ASN A 50 -7.83 12.14 -31.51
C ASN A 50 -7.18 10.76 -31.33
N THR A 51 -6.80 10.12 -32.44
CA THR A 51 -6.18 8.79 -32.45
C THR A 51 -4.72 8.78 -31.98
N GLY A 52 -4.10 9.95 -31.82
CA GLY A 52 -2.75 10.12 -31.29
C GLY A 52 -2.67 10.17 -29.76
N ILE A 53 -3.78 9.95 -29.04
CA ILE A 53 -3.83 9.78 -27.59
C ILE A 53 -3.87 8.27 -27.32
N ALA A 54 -2.84 7.74 -26.65
CA ALA A 54 -2.70 6.29 -26.49
C ALA A 54 -3.64 5.72 -25.41
N SER A 55 -3.76 6.40 -24.27
CA SER A 55 -4.55 5.95 -23.12
C SER A 55 -6.01 6.41 -23.23
N THR A 56 -6.94 5.54 -22.82
CA THR A 56 -8.39 5.84 -22.75
C THR A 56 -8.75 6.72 -21.56
N GLU A 57 -7.78 6.94 -20.67
CA GLU A 57 -7.92 7.73 -19.44
C GLU A 57 -7.36 9.13 -19.61
N HIS A 58 -6.72 9.39 -20.75
CA HIS A 58 -6.06 10.63 -21.05
C HIS A 58 -6.94 11.57 -21.87
N CYS A 59 -6.67 12.86 -21.70
CA CYS A 59 -7.21 13.90 -22.54
C CYS A 59 -6.18 14.99 -22.81
N ARG A 60 -6.35 15.69 -23.92
CA ARG A 60 -5.62 16.94 -24.20
C ARG A 60 -6.56 18.11 -24.05
N VAL A 61 -6.03 19.19 -23.49
CA VAL A 61 -6.74 20.45 -23.34
C VAL A 61 -6.23 21.46 -24.37
N PRO A 62 -7.05 22.45 -24.79
CA PRO A 62 -6.59 23.52 -25.68
C PRO A 62 -5.33 24.21 -25.14
N GLN A 63 -4.43 24.64 -26.02
CA GLN A 63 -3.18 25.31 -25.62
C GLN A 63 -3.44 26.53 -24.71
N SER A 64 -4.50 27.28 -24.99
CA SER A 64 -4.93 28.44 -24.20
C SER A 64 -5.40 28.09 -22.78
N ARG A 65 -5.58 26.81 -22.46
CA ARG A 65 -6.11 26.28 -21.21
C ARG A 65 -5.12 25.41 -20.43
N GLN A 66 -3.90 25.17 -20.94
CA GLN A 66 -2.91 24.32 -20.25
C GLN A 66 -2.46 24.87 -18.89
N ALA A 67 -2.49 26.19 -18.70
CA ALA A 67 -2.18 26.78 -17.39
C ALA A 67 -3.29 26.52 -16.37
N ASP A 68 -4.55 26.42 -16.83
CA ASP A 68 -5.73 26.15 -16.00
C ASP A 68 -5.85 24.65 -15.68
N PHE A 69 -5.60 23.81 -16.68
CA PHE A 69 -5.64 22.34 -16.60
C PHE A 69 -4.23 21.79 -16.80
N GLN A 70 -3.49 21.67 -15.70
CA GLN A 70 -2.11 21.22 -15.72
C GLN A 70 -2.00 19.73 -16.04
N ALA A 71 -0.90 19.36 -16.71
CA ALA A 71 -0.56 17.98 -17.00
C ALA A 71 -0.49 17.13 -15.72
N ASN A 72 -0.79 15.83 -15.84
CA ASN A 72 -0.80 14.85 -14.75
C ASN A 72 -1.76 15.21 -13.61
N ARG A 73 -2.86 15.90 -13.92
CA ARG A 73 -3.98 16.13 -13.01
C ARG A 73 -5.27 15.63 -13.65
N GLN A 74 -6.21 15.26 -12.80
CA GLN A 74 -7.53 14.84 -13.23
C GLN A 74 -8.43 16.05 -13.44
N LEU A 75 -9.25 16.00 -14.49
CA LEU A 75 -10.36 16.93 -14.71
C LEU A 75 -11.70 16.20 -14.70
N LEU A 76 -12.76 16.90 -14.28
CA LEU A 76 -14.15 16.42 -14.29
C LEU A 76 -14.80 16.71 -15.64
N ILE A 77 -15.53 15.74 -16.18
CA ILE A 77 -16.32 15.88 -17.42
C ILE A 77 -17.80 15.71 -17.09
N ARG A 78 -18.63 16.69 -17.43
CA ARG A 78 -20.07 16.71 -17.16
C ARG A 78 -20.89 16.96 -18.42
N ARG A 79 -22.08 16.35 -18.48
CA ARG A 79 -23.14 16.63 -19.47
C ARG A 79 -24.40 17.00 -18.70
N GLY A 80 -24.78 18.28 -18.76
CA GLY A 80 -25.76 18.85 -17.85
C GLY A 80 -25.35 18.63 -16.39
N THR A 81 -26.24 18.07 -15.58
CA THR A 81 -25.98 17.75 -14.17
C THR A 81 -25.25 16.42 -13.95
N THR A 82 -25.05 15.63 -15.01
CA THR A 82 -24.48 14.28 -14.90
C THR A 82 -22.97 14.34 -15.00
N LEU A 83 -22.26 13.87 -13.98
CA LEU A 83 -20.84 13.53 -14.10
C LEU A 83 -20.71 12.33 -15.05
N ARG A 84 -19.91 12.48 -16.10
CA ARG A 84 -19.76 11.47 -17.16
C ARG A 84 -18.43 10.73 -17.10
N GLY A 85 -17.37 11.40 -16.67
CA GLY A 85 -16.07 10.77 -16.54
C GLY A 85 -15.01 11.68 -15.94
N LEU A 86 -13.83 11.11 -15.78
CA LEU A 86 -12.58 11.81 -15.44
C LEU A 86 -11.58 11.63 -16.58
N CYS A 87 -10.57 12.49 -16.68
CA CYS A 87 -9.38 12.17 -17.46
C CYS A 87 -8.13 12.81 -16.88
N THR A 88 -6.99 12.16 -17.06
CA THR A 88 -5.66 12.69 -16.81
C THR A 88 -5.25 13.60 -17.97
N VAL A 89 -4.88 14.84 -17.67
CA VAL A 89 -4.41 15.80 -18.68
C VAL A 89 -3.01 15.44 -19.16
N GLU A 90 -2.82 15.29 -20.47
CA GLU A 90 -1.49 15.13 -21.06
C GLU A 90 -0.71 16.46 -21.09
N ALA A 91 0.62 16.38 -21.06
CA ALA A 91 1.49 17.54 -21.28
C ALA A 91 1.36 18.12 -22.70
N THR A 92 1.00 17.29 -23.68
CA THR A 92 0.76 17.70 -25.06
C THR A 92 -0.59 18.42 -25.17
N ALA A 93 -0.61 19.63 -25.71
CA ALA A 93 -1.84 20.36 -25.95
C ALA A 93 -2.67 19.75 -27.09
N SER A 94 -3.96 20.05 -27.08
CA SER A 94 -4.87 19.72 -28.17
C SER A 94 -4.44 20.40 -29.47
N ALA A 95 -4.49 19.65 -30.57
CA ALA A 95 -4.16 20.15 -31.90
C ALA A 95 -5.36 20.84 -32.59
N SER A 96 -6.59 20.49 -32.21
CA SER A 96 -7.82 21.03 -32.79
C SER A 96 -8.28 22.34 -32.16
N GLY A 97 -7.73 22.71 -31.00
CA GLY A 97 -8.20 23.84 -30.20
C GLY A 97 -9.45 23.54 -29.35
N ASP A 98 -10.03 22.35 -29.50
CA ASP A 98 -11.08 21.79 -28.63
C ASP A 98 -10.46 20.82 -27.59
N PHE A 99 -11.25 20.26 -26.68
CA PHE A 99 -10.74 19.15 -25.85
C PHE A 99 -10.64 17.87 -26.69
N GLU A 100 -9.65 17.03 -26.42
CA GLU A 100 -9.42 15.81 -27.19
C GLU A 100 -9.29 14.58 -26.30
N MET A 101 -9.82 13.45 -26.76
CA MET A 101 -9.64 12.12 -26.16
C MET A 101 -9.51 11.08 -27.27
N ASN A 102 -8.99 9.89 -26.95
CA ASN A 102 -9.07 8.79 -27.91
C ASN A 102 -10.53 8.30 -28.08
N GLN A 103 -10.78 7.44 -29.07
CA GLN A 103 -12.14 7.01 -29.41
C GLN A 103 -12.86 6.33 -28.23
N GLU A 104 -12.19 5.40 -27.55
CA GLU A 104 -12.78 4.66 -26.43
C GLU A 104 -13.04 5.55 -25.22
N GLY A 105 -12.10 6.44 -24.88
CA GLY A 105 -12.27 7.45 -23.83
C GLY A 105 -13.42 8.39 -24.14
N PHE A 106 -13.52 8.87 -25.39
CA PHE A 106 -14.64 9.70 -25.85
C PHE A 106 -16.00 8.99 -25.70
N ASP A 107 -16.11 7.76 -26.20
CA ASP A 107 -17.35 6.97 -26.16
C ASP A 107 -17.80 6.69 -24.72
N ASN A 108 -16.86 6.41 -23.81
CA ASN A 108 -17.17 6.08 -22.42
C ASN A 108 -17.42 7.30 -21.54
N ARG A 109 -16.60 8.36 -21.68
CA ARG A 109 -16.47 9.46 -20.71
C ARG A 109 -17.16 10.75 -21.13
N VAL A 110 -17.52 10.90 -22.41
CA VAL A 110 -18.07 12.17 -22.93
C VAL A 110 -19.38 11.99 -23.69
N LYS A 111 -19.39 11.06 -24.64
CA LYS A 111 -20.46 10.88 -25.63
C LYS A 111 -21.80 10.54 -25.00
N ILE A 112 -22.87 11.08 -25.59
CA ILE A 112 -24.26 10.70 -25.34
C ILE A 112 -24.99 10.40 -26.66
N SER A 113 -26.22 9.89 -26.55
CA SER A 113 -27.07 9.68 -27.73
C SER A 113 -27.33 11.01 -28.45
N GLY A 114 -27.07 11.04 -29.76
CA GLY A 114 -27.24 12.22 -30.61
C GLY A 114 -25.94 12.97 -30.93
N ASP A 115 -24.84 12.71 -30.22
CA ASP A 115 -23.53 13.20 -30.61
C ASP A 115 -23.04 12.54 -31.91
N ASN A 116 -22.17 13.24 -32.64
CA ASN A 116 -21.44 12.66 -33.76
C ASN A 116 -20.48 11.55 -33.26
N ALA A 117 -20.05 10.68 -34.18
CA ALA A 117 -19.15 9.59 -33.82
C ALA A 117 -17.79 10.06 -33.29
N THR A 118 -17.33 11.24 -33.73
CA THR A 118 -15.97 11.75 -33.48
C THR A 118 -15.94 13.12 -32.80
N GLU A 119 -17.10 13.71 -32.49
CA GLU A 119 -17.16 15.00 -31.80
C GLU A 119 -18.50 15.21 -31.08
N THR A 120 -18.48 15.99 -30.01
CA THR A 120 -19.72 16.43 -29.33
C THR A 120 -20.23 17.76 -29.88
N SER A 121 -21.51 18.06 -29.61
CA SER A 121 -21.97 19.45 -29.57
C SER A 121 -21.23 20.28 -28.50
N ALA A 122 -21.37 21.60 -28.56
CA ALA A 122 -20.81 22.54 -27.58
C ALA A 122 -21.67 22.61 -26.31
N ASP A 123 -21.79 21.47 -25.61
CA ASP A 123 -22.63 21.31 -24.40
C ASP A 123 -21.92 20.51 -23.28
N VAL A 124 -20.60 20.31 -23.40
CA VAL A 124 -19.79 19.65 -22.38
C VAL A 124 -19.34 20.68 -21.35
N GLN A 125 -19.45 20.34 -20.07
CA GLN A 125 -18.81 21.08 -18.99
C GLN A 125 -17.53 20.35 -18.55
N VAL A 126 -16.45 21.11 -18.35
CA VAL A 126 -15.19 20.60 -17.77
C VAL A 126 -14.80 21.43 -16.56
N ALA A 127 -14.22 20.79 -15.54
CA ALA A 127 -13.80 21.47 -14.32
C ALA A 127 -12.55 20.86 -13.70
N ASN A 128 -11.70 21.70 -13.10
CA ASN A 128 -10.55 21.28 -12.27
C ASN A 128 -10.85 21.43 -10.76
N GLN A 129 -12.11 21.61 -10.40
CA GLN A 129 -12.59 21.89 -9.05
C GLN A 129 -13.90 21.13 -8.77
N HIS A 130 -14.08 20.66 -7.53
CA HIS A 130 -15.29 19.98 -7.09
C HIS A 130 -16.44 20.95 -6.77
N THR A 131 -16.12 22.19 -6.39
CA THR A 131 -17.08 23.27 -6.11
C THR A 131 -16.60 24.56 -6.76
N ALA A 132 -17.51 25.32 -7.37
CA ALA A 132 -17.13 26.58 -8.01
C ALA A 132 -16.49 27.55 -7.00
N GLY A 133 -15.24 27.96 -7.27
CA GLY A 133 -14.48 28.87 -6.44
C GLY A 133 -13.68 28.20 -5.32
N SER A 134 -13.73 26.86 -5.17
CA SER A 134 -12.83 26.12 -4.28
C SER A 134 -11.44 26.04 -4.89
N ALA A 135 -10.40 25.78 -4.08
CA ALA A 135 -9.07 25.47 -4.61
C ALA A 135 -9.13 24.33 -5.65
N PRO A 136 -8.24 24.31 -6.67
CA PRO A 136 -8.26 23.27 -7.71
C PRO A 136 -8.00 21.89 -7.11
N ALA A 137 -9.06 21.10 -7.07
CA ALA A 137 -9.12 19.73 -6.60
C ALA A 137 -10.47 19.15 -7.03
N ILE A 138 -10.48 17.98 -7.65
CA ILE A 138 -11.73 17.39 -8.17
C ILE A 138 -12.47 16.56 -7.13
N ALA A 139 -11.79 16.13 -6.07
CA ALA A 139 -12.38 15.36 -5.00
C ALA A 139 -12.95 16.29 -3.91
N GLN A 140 -14.24 16.11 -3.61
CA GLN A 140 -14.85 16.72 -2.43
C GLN A 140 -14.45 15.91 -1.18
N PRO A 141 -14.01 16.56 -0.08
CA PRO A 141 -13.77 15.84 1.16
C PRO A 141 -15.08 15.25 1.72
N ALA A 142 -15.02 14.00 2.15
CA ALA A 142 -16.07 13.29 2.88
C ALA A 142 -15.75 13.28 4.38
N ASN A 143 -16.77 13.32 5.23
CA ASN A 143 -16.63 13.27 6.69
C ASN A 143 -16.59 11.83 7.23
N SER A 144 -16.97 10.84 6.40
CA SER A 144 -16.91 9.42 6.74
C SER A 144 -16.72 8.55 5.51
N LEU A 145 -16.32 7.29 5.72
CA LEU A 145 -16.31 6.27 4.67
C LEU A 145 -17.71 6.06 4.07
N ASP A 146 -18.75 6.04 4.90
CA ASP A 146 -20.12 5.88 4.45
C ASP A 146 -20.55 7.04 3.54
N GLU A 147 -20.16 8.28 3.86
CA GLU A 147 -20.42 9.43 3.00
C GLU A 147 -19.71 9.29 1.64
N ALA A 148 -18.42 8.94 1.64
CA ALA A 148 -17.67 8.71 0.40
C ALA A 148 -18.28 7.60 -0.46
N ASN A 149 -18.74 6.51 0.15
CA ASN A 149 -19.32 5.37 -0.55
C ASN A 149 -20.73 5.64 -1.07
N THR A 150 -21.61 6.19 -0.22
CA THR A 150 -23.05 6.25 -0.48
C THR A 150 -23.53 7.59 -1.02
N GLN A 151 -22.81 8.69 -0.77
CA GLN A 151 -23.21 10.03 -1.17
C GLN A 151 -22.43 10.58 -2.37
N SER A 152 -21.58 9.79 -3.01
CA SER A 152 -20.77 10.19 -4.18
C SER A 152 -21.53 10.19 -5.52
N LEU A 153 -22.87 10.17 -5.52
CA LEU A 153 -23.65 10.23 -6.76
C LEU A 153 -23.41 11.57 -7.48
N GLY A 154 -22.90 11.49 -8.71
CA GLY A 154 -22.69 12.66 -9.58
C GLY A 154 -21.49 13.53 -9.18
N LYS A 155 -20.59 13.05 -8.32
CA LYS A 155 -19.40 13.75 -7.86
C LYS A 155 -18.27 12.77 -7.54
N VAL A 156 -17.06 13.29 -7.40
CA VAL A 156 -15.92 12.57 -6.84
C VAL A 156 -15.76 13.05 -5.40
N MET A 157 -15.64 12.10 -4.48
CA MET A 157 -15.34 12.36 -3.08
C MET A 157 -14.03 11.67 -2.70
N GLU A 158 -13.45 12.06 -1.58
CA GLU A 158 -12.42 11.29 -0.92
C GLU A 158 -12.63 11.33 0.59
N TYR A 159 -12.37 10.21 1.25
CA TYR A 159 -12.26 10.15 2.70
C TYR A 159 -10.81 9.89 3.07
N THR A 160 -10.30 10.68 4.02
CA THR A 160 -8.92 10.57 4.50
C THR A 160 -8.93 10.65 6.02
N LEU A 161 -8.32 9.66 6.67
CA LEU A 161 -8.03 9.73 8.10
C LEU A 161 -6.62 9.21 8.38
N ARG A 162 -5.84 9.99 9.12
CA ARG A 162 -4.53 9.60 9.63
C ARG A 162 -4.42 10.07 11.07
N ALA A 163 -4.66 9.17 12.02
CA ALA A 163 -4.49 9.49 13.42
C ALA A 163 -2.98 9.69 13.73
N PRO A 164 -2.63 10.52 14.74
CA PRO A 164 -1.26 10.60 15.22
C PRO A 164 -0.73 9.22 15.60
N GLY A 165 0.41 8.83 15.06
CA GLY A 165 1.02 7.53 15.31
C GLY A 165 0.56 6.39 14.39
N SER A 166 -0.36 6.62 13.45
CA SER A 166 -0.63 5.64 12.40
C SER A 166 0.61 5.44 11.54
N VAL A 167 1.00 4.17 11.37
CA VAL A 167 2.22 3.75 10.64
C VAL A 167 1.91 2.96 9.37
N VAL A 168 0.64 2.61 9.15
CA VAL A 168 0.16 1.89 7.96
C VAL A 168 -1.06 2.63 7.41
N ALA A 169 -1.11 2.87 6.11
CA ALA A 169 -2.30 3.35 5.40
C ALA A 169 -2.89 2.24 4.54
N TYR A 170 -4.21 2.12 4.57
CA TYR A 170 -4.97 1.24 3.68
C TYR A 170 -5.73 2.09 2.68
N THR A 171 -5.66 1.76 1.40
CA THR A 171 -6.18 2.62 0.35
C THR A 171 -7.15 1.94 -0.59
N VAL A 172 -8.16 2.70 -1.02
CA VAL A 172 -9.18 2.27 -1.97
C VAL A 172 -9.24 3.31 -3.10
N PRO A 173 -8.33 3.23 -4.08
CA PRO A 173 -8.31 4.19 -5.20
C PRO A 173 -9.53 4.03 -6.11
N HIS A 174 -10.06 2.80 -6.24
CA HIS A 174 -11.05 2.44 -7.25
C HIS A 174 -12.31 1.84 -6.60
N PRO A 175 -13.23 2.66 -6.04
CA PRO A 175 -14.42 2.17 -5.32
C PRO A 175 -15.40 1.34 -6.16
N PHE A 176 -15.23 1.33 -7.48
CA PHE A 176 -16.01 0.55 -8.45
C PHE A 176 -15.46 -0.85 -8.73
N GLU A 177 -14.26 -1.15 -8.25
CA GLU A 177 -13.75 -2.52 -8.12
C GLU A 177 -14.43 -3.13 -6.88
N LYS A 178 -15.68 -3.55 -7.07
CA LYS A 178 -16.61 -3.96 -6.01
C LYS A 178 -15.94 -4.90 -5.01
N GLY A 179 -16.07 -4.64 -3.71
CA GLY A 179 -15.43 -5.41 -2.65
C GLY A 179 -14.21 -4.71 -2.04
N THR A 180 -13.47 -3.89 -2.80
CA THR A 180 -12.26 -3.21 -2.31
C THR A 180 -12.58 -2.14 -1.27
N PHE A 181 -13.69 -1.42 -1.44
CA PHE A 181 -14.15 -0.42 -0.46
C PHE A 181 -14.52 -1.07 0.87
N GLU A 182 -15.20 -2.22 0.82
CA GLU A 182 -15.53 -3.02 1.98
C GLU A 182 -14.27 -3.52 2.70
N GLN A 183 -13.23 -3.93 1.98
CA GLN A 183 -11.94 -4.33 2.57
C GLN A 183 -11.24 -3.17 3.27
N GLY A 184 -11.13 -2.01 2.59
CA GLY A 184 -10.54 -0.81 3.19
C GLY A 184 -11.31 -0.36 4.44
N SER A 185 -12.64 -0.38 4.37
CA SER A 185 -13.52 -0.04 5.49
C SER A 185 -13.37 -1.02 6.66
N LEU A 186 -13.41 -2.33 6.40
CA LEU A 186 -13.22 -3.38 7.40
C LEU A 186 -11.92 -3.17 8.18
N VAL A 187 -10.81 -2.97 7.48
CA VAL A 187 -9.50 -2.84 8.10
C VAL A 187 -9.39 -1.52 8.89
N HIS A 188 -9.84 -0.41 8.30
CA HIS A 188 -9.78 0.90 8.94
C HIS A 188 -10.63 0.95 10.21
N THR A 189 -11.88 0.50 10.13
CA THR A 189 -12.84 0.58 11.25
C THR A 189 -12.50 -0.37 12.40
N ALA A 190 -11.73 -1.42 12.15
CA ALA A 190 -11.22 -2.31 13.20
C ALA A 190 -10.29 -1.59 14.20
N ASP A 191 -9.52 -0.58 13.75
CA ASP A 191 -8.73 0.29 14.63
C ASP A 191 -8.36 1.61 13.91
N THR A 192 -9.17 2.64 14.09
CA THR A 192 -9.00 3.94 13.42
C THR A 192 -7.80 4.75 13.95
N GLN A 193 -7.21 4.36 15.08
CA GLN A 193 -6.01 5.01 15.61
C GLN A 193 -4.74 4.44 14.96
N ARG A 194 -4.75 3.14 14.65
CA ARG A 194 -3.59 2.46 14.07
C ARG A 194 -3.60 2.46 12.53
N ASN A 195 -4.79 2.34 11.95
CA ASN A 195 -4.97 2.11 10.52
C ASN A 195 -5.40 3.41 9.85
N ALA A 196 -4.44 4.12 9.25
CA ALA A 196 -4.76 5.26 8.40
C ALA A 196 -5.49 4.79 7.13
N ILE A 197 -6.24 5.68 6.49
CA ILE A 197 -6.96 5.39 5.26
C ILE A 197 -6.98 6.58 4.30
N TRP A 198 -6.90 6.26 3.02
CA TRP A 198 -7.35 7.13 1.94
C TRP A 198 -8.27 6.33 1.02
N ALA A 199 -9.50 6.80 0.82
CA ALA A 199 -10.48 6.12 -0.02
C ALA A 199 -11.13 7.12 -0.98
N ALA A 200 -11.07 6.84 -2.27
CA ALA A 200 -11.84 7.57 -3.26
C ALA A 200 -13.32 7.13 -3.19
N GLY A 201 -14.22 8.07 -3.40
CA GLY A 201 -15.66 7.88 -3.43
C GLY A 201 -16.23 8.29 -4.78
N ILE A 202 -16.69 7.31 -5.56
CA ILE A 202 -17.38 7.51 -6.84
C ILE A 202 -18.48 6.46 -6.90
N ASN A 203 -19.73 6.85 -7.14
CA ASN A 203 -20.86 5.93 -7.07
C ASN A 203 -20.64 4.70 -7.99
N ASN A 204 -20.46 3.55 -7.36
CA ASN A 204 -20.12 2.26 -7.98
C ASN A 204 -21.34 1.46 -8.46
N ASN A 205 -22.56 1.97 -8.26
CA ASN A 205 -23.80 1.27 -8.64
C ASN A 205 -24.18 1.47 -10.12
N GLN A 206 -23.42 2.25 -10.88
CA GLN A 206 -23.68 2.47 -12.30
C GLN A 206 -22.89 1.50 -13.19
N LYS A 207 -23.53 0.97 -14.23
CA LYS A 207 -22.83 0.21 -15.27
C LYS A 207 -21.84 1.11 -16.00
N GLY A 208 -20.63 0.60 -16.23
CA GLY A 208 -19.57 1.33 -16.95
C GLY A 208 -18.79 2.33 -16.10
N THR A 209 -18.95 2.31 -14.76
CA THR A 209 -18.21 3.19 -13.84
C THR A 209 -16.69 3.02 -14.00
N LEU A 210 -16.20 1.78 -14.14
CA LEU A 210 -14.80 1.50 -14.43
C LEU A 210 -14.29 2.28 -15.66
N SER A 211 -14.91 2.09 -16.83
CA SER A 211 -14.50 2.77 -18.07
C SER A 211 -14.67 4.30 -18.05
N ARG A 212 -15.46 4.84 -17.11
CA ARG A 212 -15.73 6.28 -16.99
C ARG A 212 -14.79 7.00 -16.05
N TYR A 213 -14.40 6.35 -14.96
CA TYR A 213 -13.77 7.02 -13.83
C TYR A 213 -12.48 6.37 -13.37
N HIS A 214 -12.12 5.19 -13.88
CA HIS A 214 -10.81 4.61 -13.62
C HIS A 214 -9.71 5.56 -14.14
N ILE A 215 -8.67 5.68 -13.33
CA ILE A 215 -7.44 6.41 -13.56
C ILE A 215 -6.34 5.52 -13.01
N THR A 216 -5.39 5.15 -13.84
CA THR A 216 -4.31 4.22 -13.49
C THR A 216 -3.53 4.73 -12.28
N ALA A 217 -3.08 3.82 -11.42
CA ALA A 217 -2.46 4.14 -10.13
C ALA A 217 -1.23 5.08 -10.22
N THR A 218 -0.50 5.05 -11.33
CA THR A 218 0.63 5.95 -11.61
C THR A 218 0.22 7.37 -12.02
N GLU A 219 -1.07 7.59 -12.29
CA GLU A 219 -1.60 8.86 -12.77
C GLU A 219 -2.47 9.57 -11.73
N ILE A 220 -2.83 8.91 -10.62
CA ILE A 220 -3.65 9.51 -9.56
C ILE A 220 -2.88 10.65 -8.89
N SER A 221 -3.38 11.87 -9.04
CA SER A 221 -2.67 13.07 -8.59
C SER A 221 -3.11 13.49 -7.20
N GLY A 222 -2.17 13.65 -6.26
CA GLY A 222 -2.44 14.25 -4.95
C GLY A 222 -2.92 15.71 -5.01
N ALA A 223 -2.74 16.41 -6.12
CA ALA A 223 -3.34 17.73 -6.33
C ALA A 223 -4.83 17.64 -6.70
N SER A 224 -5.23 16.53 -7.33
CA SER A 224 -6.63 16.24 -7.69
C SER A 224 -7.40 15.64 -6.52
N PHE A 225 -6.69 14.92 -5.65
CA PHE A 225 -7.12 14.27 -4.42
C PHE A 225 -6.30 14.80 -3.23
N PRO A 226 -6.61 16.00 -2.70
CA PRO A 226 -5.84 16.62 -1.62
C PRO A 226 -5.58 15.73 -0.40
N GLY A 227 -6.52 14.86 -0.05
CA GLY A 227 -6.38 13.87 1.01
C GLY A 227 -5.21 12.92 0.76
N LEU A 228 -5.11 12.34 -0.45
CA LEU A 228 -3.93 11.59 -0.90
C LEU A 228 -2.68 12.47 -0.89
N GLY A 229 -2.80 13.73 -1.34
CA GLY A 229 -1.73 14.72 -1.32
C GLY A 229 -1.05 14.85 0.06
N THR A 230 -1.81 14.71 1.15
CA THR A 230 -1.25 14.75 2.51
C THR A 230 -0.31 13.57 2.81
N PHE A 231 -0.58 12.38 2.27
CA PHE A 231 0.31 11.22 2.40
C PHE A 231 1.52 11.32 1.46
N LEU A 232 1.36 11.88 0.26
CA LEU A 232 2.48 12.09 -0.66
C LEU A 232 3.49 13.11 -0.09
N ALA A 233 2.99 14.18 0.54
CA ALA A 233 3.82 15.19 1.18
C ALA A 233 4.47 14.71 2.48
N ASN A 234 3.77 13.84 3.23
CA ASN A 234 4.27 13.25 4.46
C ASN A 234 4.11 11.73 4.39
N ARG A 235 5.12 11.06 3.83
CA ARG A 235 5.07 9.62 3.57
C ARG A 235 4.85 8.83 4.85
N ILE A 236 4.16 7.70 4.73
CA ILE A 236 3.86 6.78 5.83
C ILE A 236 4.78 5.55 5.73
N PRO A 237 5.20 4.90 6.84
CA PRO A 237 6.11 3.75 6.77
C PRO A 237 5.62 2.63 5.86
N TYR A 238 4.31 2.37 5.85
CA TYR A 238 3.68 1.34 5.05
C TYR A 238 2.38 1.81 4.41
N ALA A 239 2.11 1.37 3.20
CA ALA A 239 0.84 1.59 2.50
C ALA A 239 0.38 0.30 1.80
N VAL A 240 -0.93 0.09 1.77
CA VAL A 240 -1.58 -1.07 1.14
C VAL A 240 -2.71 -0.58 0.24
N ALA A 241 -2.69 -0.93 -1.04
CA ALA A 241 -3.77 -0.64 -1.97
C ALA A 241 -4.58 -1.90 -2.30
N PHE A 242 -5.90 -1.84 -2.09
CA PHE A 242 -6.83 -2.88 -2.52
C PHE A 242 -7.35 -2.56 -3.91
N HIS A 243 -7.09 -3.48 -4.84
CA HIS A 243 -7.59 -3.44 -6.20
C HIS A 243 -8.34 -4.72 -6.56
N GLY A 244 -9.15 -4.62 -7.63
CA GLY A 244 -9.83 -5.71 -8.28
C GLY A 244 -9.59 -5.73 -9.78
N GLU A 245 -9.49 -6.92 -10.34
CA GLU A 245 -9.21 -7.11 -11.76
C GLU A 245 -10.12 -8.17 -12.40
N THR A 246 -10.23 -8.12 -13.74
CA THR A 246 -11.09 -9.01 -14.53
C THR A 246 -10.39 -9.67 -15.71
N SER A 247 -9.11 -9.39 -15.93
CA SER A 247 -8.43 -9.65 -17.21
C SER A 247 -7.19 -10.52 -17.07
N CYS A 248 -6.71 -10.77 -15.86
CA CYS A 248 -5.46 -11.45 -15.61
C CYS A 248 -5.61 -12.77 -14.85
N THR A 249 -5.72 -13.84 -15.62
CA THR A 249 -6.06 -15.18 -15.16
C THR A 249 -4.89 -15.97 -14.54
N THR A 250 -3.75 -15.34 -14.25
CA THR A 250 -2.56 -16.01 -13.71
C THR A 250 -2.71 -16.44 -12.24
N SER A 251 -3.60 -15.77 -11.49
CA SER A 251 -3.89 -16.05 -10.08
C SER A 251 -5.09 -15.25 -9.58
N GLU A 252 -5.75 -15.76 -8.56
CA GLU A 252 -6.93 -15.15 -7.96
C GLU A 252 -6.58 -13.99 -7.01
N VAL A 253 -5.40 -14.02 -6.39
CA VAL A 253 -4.82 -12.89 -5.63
C VAL A 253 -3.38 -12.67 -6.08
N LYS A 254 -3.00 -11.42 -6.33
CA LYS A 254 -1.62 -11.03 -6.65
C LYS A 254 -1.14 -10.02 -5.61
N VAL A 255 0.07 -10.23 -5.12
CA VAL A 255 0.73 -9.40 -4.12
C VAL A 255 1.90 -8.67 -4.79
N GLY A 256 1.67 -7.41 -5.11
CA GLY A 256 2.59 -6.51 -5.79
C GLY A 256 3.05 -5.35 -4.91
N GLY A 257 3.36 -4.23 -5.54
CA GLY A 257 3.88 -3.00 -4.93
C GLY A 257 5.39 -2.82 -5.15
N GLY A 258 5.98 -1.81 -4.52
CA GLY A 258 7.43 -1.56 -4.48
C GLY A 258 8.13 -2.20 -3.28
N ILE A 259 7.37 -2.71 -2.29
CA ILE A 259 7.93 -3.41 -1.12
C ILE A 259 8.75 -4.64 -1.52
N GLU A 260 9.72 -5.04 -0.69
CA GLU A 260 10.68 -6.08 -1.05
C GLU A 260 10.00 -7.43 -1.36
N LEU A 261 10.59 -8.15 -2.29
CA LEU A 261 10.03 -9.40 -2.80
C LEU A 261 9.80 -10.46 -1.70
N SER A 262 10.73 -10.57 -0.74
CA SER A 262 10.58 -11.42 0.44
C SER A 262 9.34 -11.04 1.25
N PHE A 263 9.04 -9.75 1.41
CA PHE A 263 7.86 -9.28 2.13
C PHE A 263 6.57 -9.69 1.40
N ARG A 264 6.53 -9.54 0.07
CA ARG A 264 5.39 -9.99 -0.75
C ARG A 264 5.14 -11.48 -0.61
N GLN A 265 6.20 -12.29 -0.59
CA GLN A 265 6.10 -13.72 -0.32
C GLN A 265 5.44 -13.99 1.04
N GLY A 266 5.90 -13.34 2.11
CA GLY A 266 5.33 -13.51 3.45
C GLY A 266 3.84 -13.15 3.50
N VAL A 267 3.46 -12.02 2.88
CA VAL A 267 2.03 -11.63 2.76
C VAL A 267 1.23 -12.68 1.98
N ALA A 268 1.76 -13.19 0.86
CA ALA A 268 1.09 -14.20 0.06
C ALA A 268 0.91 -15.53 0.80
N GLU A 269 1.90 -15.94 1.59
CA GLU A 269 1.83 -17.13 2.45
C GLU A 269 0.69 -17.01 3.46
N ILE A 270 0.57 -15.86 4.14
CA ILE A 270 -0.48 -15.59 5.12
C ILE A 270 -1.88 -15.49 4.47
N ILE A 271 -1.99 -14.88 3.28
CA ILE A 271 -3.26 -14.86 2.54
C ILE A 271 -3.68 -16.28 2.17
N ARG A 272 -2.76 -17.10 1.67
CA ARG A 272 -3.05 -18.48 1.27
C ARG A 272 -3.51 -19.34 2.44
N GLU A 273 -2.84 -19.21 3.59
CA GLU A 273 -3.25 -19.87 4.82
C GLU A 273 -4.65 -19.43 5.26
N ALA A 274 -4.96 -18.13 5.22
CA ALA A 274 -6.27 -17.61 5.59
C ALA A 274 -7.41 -18.06 4.66
N LEU A 275 -7.13 -18.12 3.35
CA LEU A 275 -8.08 -18.64 2.37
C LEU A 275 -8.36 -20.13 2.62
N ASN A 276 -7.30 -20.90 2.92
CA ASN A 276 -7.34 -22.35 3.14
C ASN A 276 -8.08 -23.10 2.02
N ASP A 277 -7.77 -22.74 0.78
CA ASP A 277 -8.39 -23.29 -0.43
C ASP A 277 -7.29 -23.48 -1.47
N SER A 278 -6.91 -24.73 -1.70
CA SER A 278 -5.82 -25.09 -2.63
C SER A 278 -6.19 -24.87 -4.10
N SER A 279 -7.46 -24.61 -4.42
CA SER A 279 -7.88 -24.23 -5.78
C SER A 279 -7.60 -22.77 -6.11
N LEU A 280 -7.37 -21.93 -5.09
CA LEU A 280 -7.06 -20.52 -5.25
C LEU A 280 -5.55 -20.32 -5.27
N ARG A 281 -5.07 -19.57 -6.26
CA ARG A 281 -3.66 -19.21 -6.41
C ARG A 281 -3.44 -17.82 -5.87
N VAL A 282 -2.46 -17.71 -4.98
CA VAL A 282 -1.87 -16.43 -4.59
C VAL A 282 -0.53 -16.31 -5.32
N HIS A 283 -0.27 -15.18 -5.95
CA HIS A 283 0.97 -14.90 -6.67
C HIS A 283 1.67 -13.69 -6.06
N TRP A 284 3.01 -13.68 -6.05
CA TRP A 284 3.78 -12.55 -5.49
C TRP A 284 5.06 -12.22 -6.26
N ARG A 285 5.42 -13.05 -7.27
CA ARG A 285 6.66 -12.88 -8.03
C ARG A 285 6.47 -11.80 -9.11
N PRO A 286 7.58 -11.24 -9.63
CA PRO A 286 7.53 -10.47 -10.86
C PRO A 286 7.24 -11.37 -12.07
N GLY A 287 6.93 -10.76 -13.20
CA GLY A 287 6.52 -11.36 -14.46
C GLY A 287 5.00 -11.53 -14.62
N VAL A 288 4.16 -10.91 -13.78
CA VAL A 288 2.70 -10.96 -13.94
C VAL A 288 2.11 -9.59 -14.22
N CYS A 289 0.87 -9.55 -14.70
CA CYS A 289 0.12 -8.30 -14.86
C CYS A 289 0.03 -7.53 -13.53
N PHE A 290 -0.13 -6.21 -13.63
CA PHE A 290 -0.53 -5.36 -12.50
C PHE A 290 0.35 -5.48 -11.25
N GLU A 291 1.67 -5.60 -11.43
CA GLU A 291 2.60 -5.75 -10.30
C GLU A 291 2.67 -4.52 -9.40
N GLY A 292 2.32 -3.34 -9.92
CA GLY A 292 2.32 -2.09 -9.16
C GLY A 292 3.69 -1.72 -8.59
N SER A 293 4.80 -2.11 -9.23
CA SER A 293 6.17 -1.89 -8.76
C SER A 293 6.79 -0.56 -9.16
N ASP A 294 6.11 0.24 -9.99
CA ASP A 294 6.56 1.56 -10.40
C ASP A 294 6.58 2.55 -9.23
N ASP A 295 7.63 3.36 -9.10
CA ASP A 295 7.76 4.38 -8.04
C ASP A 295 6.67 5.46 -8.15
N ASP A 296 6.18 5.73 -9.36
CA ASP A 296 5.08 6.67 -9.61
C ASP A 296 3.72 6.11 -9.20
N ASN A 297 3.60 4.80 -8.94
CA ASN A 297 2.38 4.22 -8.39
C ASN A 297 2.11 4.87 -7.02
N PHE A 298 0.93 5.48 -6.84
CA PHE A 298 0.63 6.27 -5.66
C PHE A 298 0.87 5.52 -4.34
N VAL A 299 0.62 4.20 -4.29
CA VAL A 299 0.82 3.38 -3.08
C VAL A 299 2.30 3.31 -2.69
N ASN A 300 3.20 3.30 -3.69
CA ASN A 300 4.64 3.35 -3.48
C ASN A 300 5.04 4.79 -3.13
N ALA A 301 4.63 5.77 -3.93
CA ALA A 301 4.97 7.19 -3.72
C ALA A 301 4.56 7.73 -2.35
N MET A 302 3.44 7.25 -1.76
CA MET A 302 2.98 7.64 -0.44
C MET A 302 3.68 6.92 0.71
N SER A 303 4.41 5.84 0.40
CA SER A 303 5.13 5.03 1.39
C SER A 303 6.61 5.43 1.47
N VAL A 304 7.20 5.30 2.65
CA VAL A 304 8.63 5.53 2.84
C VAL A 304 9.44 4.55 1.99
N ASP A 305 10.48 5.09 1.33
CA ASP A 305 11.37 4.36 0.43
C ASP A 305 10.65 3.61 -0.72
N PHE A 306 9.47 4.09 -1.13
CA PHE A 306 8.67 3.52 -2.23
C PHE A 306 8.19 2.08 -1.98
N ARG A 307 8.06 1.69 -0.72
CA ARG A 307 7.73 0.32 -0.26
C ARG A 307 6.23 0.06 -0.11
N GLY A 308 5.42 0.49 -1.08
CA GLY A 308 3.98 0.24 -1.07
C GLY A 308 3.68 -1.24 -1.34
N LEU A 309 2.53 -1.72 -0.87
CA LEU A 309 2.00 -3.05 -1.16
C LEU A 309 0.72 -2.90 -1.99
N GLN A 310 0.64 -3.59 -3.13
CA GLN A 310 -0.57 -3.63 -3.95
C GLN A 310 -1.19 -5.02 -3.93
N LEU A 311 -2.51 -5.10 -3.82
CA LEU A 311 -3.26 -6.33 -3.95
C LEU A 311 -4.18 -6.23 -5.15
N GLU A 312 -3.99 -7.12 -6.12
CA GLU A 312 -4.92 -7.30 -7.24
C GLU A 312 -5.69 -8.59 -7.04
N GLN A 313 -7.01 -8.51 -7.13
CA GLN A 313 -7.89 -9.60 -6.74
C GLN A 313 -8.89 -9.91 -7.84
N ASP A 314 -9.10 -11.19 -8.12
CA ASP A 314 -10.12 -11.62 -9.07
C ASP A 314 -11.50 -11.11 -8.61
N SER A 315 -12.14 -10.35 -9.49
CA SER A 315 -13.43 -9.70 -9.23
C SER A 315 -14.57 -10.66 -8.86
N THR A 316 -14.46 -11.94 -9.23
CA THR A 316 -15.54 -12.93 -9.08
C THR A 316 -15.24 -13.91 -7.95
N LEU A 317 -14.06 -14.54 -7.98
CA LEU A 317 -13.68 -15.62 -7.07
C LEU A 317 -13.25 -15.12 -5.69
N ILE A 318 -12.66 -13.92 -5.62
CA ILE A 318 -12.22 -13.30 -4.38
C ILE A 318 -13.17 -12.18 -3.98
N LEU A 319 -13.29 -11.13 -4.79
CA LEU A 319 -14.07 -9.95 -4.40
C LEU A 319 -15.58 -10.21 -4.42
N GLY A 320 -16.05 -11.07 -5.31
CA GLY A 320 -17.46 -11.50 -5.38
C GLY A 320 -17.92 -12.32 -4.17
N ASP A 321 -16.99 -12.94 -3.43
CA ASP A 321 -17.27 -13.74 -2.23
C ASP A 321 -16.91 -12.95 -0.96
N ALA A 322 -17.90 -12.73 -0.09
CA ALA A 322 -17.72 -11.97 1.14
C ALA A 322 -16.70 -12.56 2.11
N SER A 323 -16.76 -13.88 2.30
CA SER A 323 -15.86 -14.57 3.21
C SER A 323 -14.43 -14.50 2.71
N ARG A 324 -14.22 -14.71 1.39
CA ARG A 324 -12.88 -14.68 0.80
C ARG A 324 -12.27 -13.28 0.80
N ARG A 325 -13.00 -12.23 0.41
CA ARG A 325 -12.46 -10.85 0.46
C ARG A 325 -12.11 -10.41 1.88
N GLU A 326 -12.93 -10.77 2.88
CA GLU A 326 -12.65 -10.46 4.29
C GLU A 326 -11.41 -11.20 4.78
N LYS A 327 -11.24 -12.48 4.42
CA LYS A 327 -10.03 -13.26 4.71
C LYS A 327 -8.76 -12.61 4.15
N VAL A 328 -8.78 -12.15 2.89
CA VAL A 328 -7.63 -11.46 2.27
C VAL A 328 -7.29 -10.17 3.04
N ALA A 329 -8.29 -9.33 3.32
CA ALA A 329 -8.09 -8.08 4.03
C ALA A 329 -7.56 -8.28 5.46
N ASN A 330 -8.14 -9.22 6.20
CA ASN A 330 -7.70 -9.56 7.56
C ASN A 330 -6.30 -10.20 7.57
N ALA A 331 -5.98 -11.06 6.60
CA ALA A 331 -4.65 -11.64 6.45
C ALA A 331 -3.58 -10.55 6.28
N VAL A 332 -3.81 -9.61 5.37
CA VAL A 332 -2.87 -8.50 5.12
C VAL A 332 -2.78 -7.57 6.32
N LYS A 333 -3.92 -7.20 6.92
CA LYS A 333 -3.94 -6.44 8.17
C LYS A 333 -3.12 -7.12 9.25
N SER A 334 -3.28 -8.43 9.43
CA SER A 334 -2.54 -9.19 10.44
C SER A 334 -1.04 -9.03 10.27
N VAL A 335 -0.50 -9.12 9.04
CA VAL A 335 0.93 -8.94 8.75
C VAL A 335 1.43 -7.58 9.19
N PHE A 336 0.65 -6.51 8.99
CA PHE A 336 1.07 -5.18 9.41
C PHE A 336 0.93 -5.00 10.92
N ASP A 337 -0.16 -5.45 11.54
CA ASP A 337 -0.28 -5.55 13.01
C ASP A 337 0.97 -6.24 13.57
N CYS A 338 1.43 -7.31 12.88
CA CYS A 338 2.75 -7.97 12.90
C CYS A 338 3.92 -7.14 13.43
N LEU A 339 4.04 -6.00 12.75
CA LEU A 339 5.20 -5.12 12.70
C LEU A 339 5.08 -3.96 13.69
N ILE A 340 3.85 -3.65 14.08
CA ILE A 340 3.53 -2.43 14.80
C ILE A 340 3.19 -2.69 16.26
N ASP A 341 2.80 -3.91 16.64
CA ASP A 341 2.73 -4.27 18.07
C ASP A 341 4.15 -4.37 18.66
N GLY A 342 4.22 -4.14 19.97
CA GLY A 342 5.41 -4.39 20.77
C GLY A 342 5.73 -5.88 20.86
N ALA A 343 6.97 -6.20 21.15
CA ALA A 343 7.42 -7.58 21.31
C ALA A 343 6.88 -8.21 22.61
N ASP A 344 6.70 -9.53 22.59
CA ASP A 344 6.18 -10.30 23.73
C ASP A 344 7.29 -10.65 24.74
N ASN A 345 8.56 -10.58 24.33
CA ASN A 345 9.72 -10.87 25.19
C ASN A 345 10.25 -9.62 25.92
N SER A 346 10.93 -9.88 27.02
CA SER A 346 11.79 -8.91 27.73
C SER A 346 13.04 -9.65 28.23
N PRO A 347 14.26 -9.09 28.09
CA PRO A 347 14.58 -7.77 27.53
C PRO A 347 14.57 -7.75 25.99
N THR A 348 14.45 -6.55 25.41
CA THR A 348 14.56 -6.28 23.96
C THR A 348 15.91 -5.68 23.57
N VAL A 349 16.84 -5.50 24.51
CA VAL A 349 18.22 -5.03 24.27
C VAL A 349 19.18 -5.86 25.12
N THR A 350 20.33 -6.21 24.56
CA THR A 350 21.38 -6.95 25.28
C THR A 350 22.78 -6.48 24.87
N SER A 351 23.76 -6.67 25.75
CA SER A 351 25.19 -6.53 25.42
C SER A 351 25.83 -7.84 24.95
N SER A 352 25.09 -8.95 25.02
CA SER A 352 25.53 -10.26 24.55
C SER A 352 25.51 -10.32 23.03
N THR A 353 26.43 -11.11 22.46
CA THR A 353 26.44 -11.39 21.02
C THR A 353 25.48 -12.52 20.64
N SER A 354 25.00 -13.30 21.61
CA SER A 354 23.97 -14.32 21.42
C SER A 354 22.77 -14.05 22.30
N TRP A 355 21.57 -14.42 21.83
CA TRP A 355 20.33 -14.19 22.57
C TRP A 355 19.27 -15.21 22.16
N SER A 356 18.40 -15.58 23.10
CA SER A 356 17.22 -16.37 22.79
C SER A 356 16.02 -15.95 23.65
N ALA A 357 14.83 -16.12 23.10
CA ALA A 357 13.57 -16.03 23.81
C ALA A 357 12.66 -17.18 23.43
N ASP A 358 11.82 -17.58 24.38
CA ASP A 358 10.81 -18.61 24.25
C ASP A 358 9.49 -18.07 24.81
N SER A 359 8.38 -18.34 24.14
CA SER A 359 7.07 -17.88 24.56
C SER A 359 6.59 -18.60 25.85
N GLY A 360 7.19 -19.74 26.17
CA GLY A 360 6.64 -20.70 27.12
C GLY A 360 5.21 -21.08 26.74
N GLY A 361 4.44 -21.51 27.74
CA GLY A 361 3.01 -21.84 27.57
C GLY A 361 2.03 -20.67 27.74
N SER A 362 2.49 -19.41 27.87
CA SER A 362 1.62 -18.31 28.36
C SER A 362 1.68 -16.99 27.58
N THR A 363 2.45 -16.87 26.49
CA THR A 363 2.65 -15.58 25.80
C THR A 363 2.28 -15.56 24.31
N TYR A 364 1.60 -16.58 23.79
CA TYR A 364 0.90 -16.40 22.52
C TYR A 364 -0.23 -15.39 22.71
N ALA A 365 -0.28 -14.35 21.88
CA ALA A 365 -1.50 -13.59 21.70
C ALA A 365 -2.54 -14.56 21.10
N SER A 366 -3.30 -15.22 21.98
CA SER A 366 -4.36 -16.16 21.61
C SER A 366 -5.64 -15.43 21.17
N THR A 367 -5.71 -14.14 21.45
CA THR A 367 -6.79 -13.23 21.08
C THR A 367 -6.21 -11.94 20.50
N GLY A 368 -6.66 -11.55 19.30
CA GLY A 368 -6.16 -10.38 18.57
C GLY A 368 -6.06 -10.64 17.07
N ALA A 369 -5.88 -9.59 16.28
CA ALA A 369 -5.86 -9.67 14.81
C ALA A 369 -4.64 -10.40 14.23
N CYS A 370 -3.61 -10.66 15.03
CA CYS A 370 -2.52 -11.56 14.63
C CYS A 370 -2.17 -12.50 15.78
N ARG A 371 -2.41 -13.78 15.51
CA ARG A 371 -2.21 -14.89 16.44
C ARG A 371 -0.78 -15.40 16.32
N ARG A 372 0.11 -14.97 17.23
CA ARG A 372 1.58 -15.13 17.09
C ARG A 372 2.33 -15.01 18.42
N PHE A 373 3.63 -15.31 18.36
CA PHE A 373 4.68 -14.83 19.27
C PHE A 373 5.59 -13.85 18.51
N ILE A 374 5.77 -12.64 19.02
CA ILE A 374 6.74 -11.65 18.54
C ILE A 374 7.94 -11.65 19.45
N ALA A 375 9.09 -12.01 18.89
CA ALA A 375 10.35 -11.88 19.58
C ALA A 375 11.18 -10.77 18.93
N GLU A 376 11.69 -9.84 19.73
CA GLU A 376 12.51 -8.72 19.26
C GLU A 376 13.75 -8.53 20.13
N ILE A 377 14.86 -8.23 19.49
CA ILE A 377 16.14 -7.98 20.15
C ILE A 377 16.97 -6.95 19.40
N GLU A 378 17.59 -6.05 20.14
CA GLU A 378 18.71 -5.23 19.70
C GLU A 378 19.99 -5.73 20.37
N LEU A 379 21.00 -6.03 19.55
CA LEU A 379 22.27 -6.60 20.00
C LEU A 379 23.46 -5.99 19.25
N PRO A 380 24.69 -6.04 19.81
CA PRO A 380 25.89 -5.52 19.15
C PRO A 380 26.18 -6.26 17.84
N ASN A 381 26.68 -5.52 16.85
CA ASN A 381 27.22 -6.11 15.63
C ASN A 381 28.51 -6.89 15.93
N VAL A 382 28.76 -7.95 15.16
CA VAL A 382 29.95 -8.81 15.29
C VAL A 382 30.58 -9.08 13.94
N SER A 383 31.90 -9.34 13.93
CA SER A 383 32.59 -9.78 12.72
C SER A 383 32.07 -11.15 12.30
N GLY A 384 31.58 -11.26 11.07
CA GLY A 384 30.92 -12.47 10.57
C GLY A 384 29.42 -12.51 10.83
N GLY A 385 28.87 -11.50 11.52
CA GLY A 385 27.45 -11.30 11.84
C GLY A 385 26.78 -12.45 12.59
N HIS A 386 25.46 -12.34 12.68
CA HIS A 386 24.58 -13.23 13.44
C HIS A 386 23.80 -14.16 12.53
N THR A 387 23.57 -15.37 13.01
CA THR A 387 22.65 -16.35 12.43
C THR A 387 21.34 -16.39 13.21
N LEU A 388 20.24 -16.66 12.51
CA LEU A 388 18.89 -16.60 13.07
C LEU A 388 18.18 -17.95 12.98
N SER A 389 17.47 -18.32 14.05
CA SER A 389 16.61 -19.50 14.08
C SER A 389 15.37 -19.24 14.91
N ALA A 390 14.21 -19.64 14.42
CA ALA A 390 12.93 -19.51 15.11
C ALA A 390 11.98 -20.61 14.65
N GLY A 391 10.99 -20.91 15.48
CA GLY A 391 10.07 -22.01 15.22
C GLY A 391 9.24 -22.39 16.44
N ALA A 392 8.65 -23.58 16.43
CA ALA A 392 8.01 -24.18 17.60
C ALA A 392 9.09 -24.60 18.61
N SER A 393 8.90 -24.31 19.89
CA SER A 393 9.88 -24.61 20.96
C SER A 393 10.12 -26.09 21.16
N THR A 394 9.13 -26.91 20.83
CA THR A 394 9.22 -28.36 20.91
C THR A 394 9.03 -28.96 19.53
N CYS A 395 10.00 -29.78 19.12
CA CYS A 395 9.87 -30.60 17.94
C CYS A 395 8.91 -31.76 18.23
N VAL A 396 7.71 -31.70 17.67
CA VAL A 396 6.70 -32.75 17.75
C VAL A 396 6.16 -32.99 16.34
N ASP A 397 6.05 -34.25 15.95
CA ASP A 397 5.50 -34.64 14.66
C ASP A 397 4.13 -33.98 14.41
N GLY A 398 3.98 -33.34 13.26
CA GLY A 398 2.74 -32.65 12.87
C GLY A 398 2.61 -31.22 13.43
N HIS A 399 3.52 -30.74 14.27
CA HIS A 399 3.62 -29.30 14.52
C HIS A 399 4.02 -28.56 13.24
N THR A 400 3.57 -27.31 13.14
CA THR A 400 3.93 -26.39 12.06
C THR A 400 4.33 -25.05 12.65
N ALA A 401 5.14 -24.28 11.91
CA ALA A 401 5.39 -22.88 12.21
C ALA A 401 5.53 -22.08 10.92
N HIS A 402 4.84 -20.94 10.85
CA HIS A 402 5.18 -19.88 9.90
C HIS A 402 6.05 -18.84 10.60
N VAL A 403 7.22 -18.57 10.06
CA VAL A 403 8.20 -17.64 10.64
C VAL A 403 8.48 -16.51 9.67
N ASP A 404 8.45 -15.27 10.14
CA ASP A 404 8.94 -14.11 9.41
C ASP A 404 10.07 -13.43 10.19
N TYR A 405 11.25 -13.28 9.57
CA TYR A 405 12.36 -12.52 10.15
C TYR A 405 12.42 -11.13 9.58
N TYR A 406 12.63 -10.14 10.44
CA TYR A 406 12.73 -8.74 10.07
C TYR A 406 13.98 -8.10 10.67
N ARG A 407 14.51 -7.13 9.92
CA ARG A 407 15.53 -6.20 10.37
C ARG A 407 14.95 -4.79 10.42
N TRP A 408 15.21 -4.08 11.50
CA TRP A 408 14.87 -2.66 11.59
C TRP A 408 15.80 -1.85 10.67
N THR A 409 15.21 -0.96 9.90
CA THR A 409 15.88 -0.01 9.02
C THR A 409 15.34 1.39 9.31
N THR A 410 16.12 2.41 9.00
CA THR A 410 15.68 3.81 9.09
C THR A 410 15.93 4.44 7.73
N SER A 411 14.91 5.09 7.16
CA SER A 411 15.02 5.81 5.89
C SER A 411 16.00 6.98 6.00
N SER A 412 16.35 7.54 4.84
CA SER A 412 17.09 8.82 4.77
C SER A 412 16.36 9.97 5.47
N SER A 413 15.03 9.91 5.56
CA SER A 413 14.18 10.88 6.27
C SER A 413 14.04 10.60 7.78
N GLY A 414 14.74 9.59 8.31
CA GLY A 414 14.71 9.26 9.74
C GLY A 414 13.50 8.43 10.18
N VAL A 415 12.69 7.93 9.25
CA VAL A 415 11.52 7.12 9.55
C VAL A 415 11.91 5.66 9.64
N GLY A 416 11.64 5.03 10.78
CA GLY A 416 11.96 3.63 11.03
C GLY A 416 10.91 2.66 10.49
N TYR A 417 11.36 1.53 9.96
CA TYR A 417 10.50 0.45 9.47
C TYR A 417 11.21 -0.90 9.48
N TRP A 418 10.43 -1.98 9.47
CA TRP A 418 10.88 -3.36 9.31
C TRP A 418 10.99 -3.78 7.84
N VAL A 419 12.11 -4.43 7.51
CA VAL A 419 12.37 -5.12 6.24
C VAL A 419 12.38 -6.61 6.48
N ARG A 420 11.61 -7.39 5.70
CA ARG A 420 11.63 -8.86 5.81
C ARG A 420 12.89 -9.41 5.19
N ILE A 421 13.67 -10.17 5.95
CA ILE A 421 14.98 -10.71 5.54
C ILE A 421 14.98 -12.22 5.34
N GLY A 422 13.87 -12.90 5.65
CA GLY A 422 13.73 -14.34 5.49
C GLY A 422 12.46 -14.85 6.16
N GLY A 423 12.24 -16.16 6.09
CA GLY A 423 11.08 -16.81 6.69
C GLY A 423 10.39 -17.79 5.75
N GLY A 424 9.22 -18.26 6.19
CA GLY A 424 8.35 -19.20 5.49
C GLY A 424 7.85 -20.30 6.43
N ASN A 425 7.28 -21.34 5.82
CA ASN A 425 6.70 -22.46 6.54
C ASN A 425 7.74 -23.51 6.94
N ILE A 426 7.60 -24.01 8.17
CA ILE A 426 8.37 -25.09 8.78
C ILE A 426 7.37 -26.15 9.23
N THR A 427 7.61 -27.41 8.88
CA THR A 427 6.91 -28.56 9.48
C THR A 427 7.88 -29.35 10.33
N TYR A 428 7.38 -29.99 11.39
CA TYR A 428 8.18 -30.82 12.28
C TYR A 428 7.80 -32.27 12.05
N SER A 429 8.79 -33.12 11.81
CA SER A 429 8.58 -34.53 11.49
C SER A 429 9.49 -35.44 12.29
N GLY A 430 8.96 -36.58 12.73
CA GLY A 430 9.68 -37.59 13.51
C GLY A 430 9.40 -37.53 15.01
N THR A 431 9.93 -38.49 15.78
CA THR A 431 9.63 -38.65 17.21
C THR A 431 10.89 -38.61 18.09
N GLY A 432 10.73 -38.06 19.30
CA GLY A 432 11.82 -37.99 20.29
C GLY A 432 13.07 -37.31 19.75
N ALA A 433 14.23 -37.96 19.92
CA ALA A 433 15.52 -37.45 19.45
C ALA A 433 15.67 -37.41 17.92
N GLY A 434 14.78 -38.07 17.17
CA GLY A 434 14.78 -38.07 15.71
C GLY A 434 13.88 -37.00 15.08
N CYS A 435 13.21 -36.17 15.89
CA CYS A 435 12.39 -35.10 15.36
C CYS A 435 13.25 -33.98 14.76
N GLY A 436 12.93 -33.56 13.54
CA GLY A 436 13.65 -32.51 12.82
C GLY A 436 12.71 -31.51 12.13
N THR A 437 13.29 -30.36 11.77
CA THR A 437 12.61 -29.32 10.97
C THR A 437 12.68 -29.67 9.50
N VAL A 438 11.53 -29.62 8.82
CA VAL A 438 11.40 -29.69 7.37
C VAL A 438 10.95 -28.33 6.88
N PHE A 439 11.86 -27.64 6.19
CA PHE A 439 11.58 -26.34 5.59
C PHE A 439 10.77 -26.52 4.30
N SER A 440 9.79 -25.65 4.08
CA SER A 440 9.02 -25.66 2.83
C SER A 440 9.94 -25.58 1.62
N SER A 441 9.80 -26.54 0.72
CA SER A 441 10.46 -26.56 -0.59
C SER A 441 9.46 -26.35 -1.73
N GLU A 442 8.26 -25.89 -1.41
CA GLU A 442 7.22 -25.65 -2.40
C GLU A 442 7.67 -24.58 -3.41
N SER A 443 7.45 -24.83 -4.70
CA SER A 443 7.77 -23.86 -5.75
C SER A 443 6.96 -22.59 -5.55
N GLY A 444 7.64 -21.45 -5.48
CA GLY A 444 6.98 -20.17 -5.17
C GLY A 444 6.80 -19.90 -3.68
N TYR A 445 7.07 -20.86 -2.79
CA TYR A 445 6.87 -20.72 -1.34
C TYR A 445 7.98 -21.43 -0.56
N THR A 446 9.18 -21.40 -1.12
CA THR A 446 10.36 -21.99 -0.51
C THR A 446 10.76 -21.16 0.69
N TYR A 447 11.07 -21.82 1.81
CA TYR A 447 11.60 -21.15 2.99
C TYR A 447 12.88 -20.38 2.63
N VAL A 448 12.90 -19.10 2.98
CA VAL A 448 14.04 -18.23 2.75
C VAL A 448 14.85 -18.15 4.03
N GLN A 449 15.95 -18.90 4.09
CA GLN A 449 16.88 -18.79 5.21
C GLN A 449 17.42 -17.35 5.26
N PRO A 450 17.27 -16.62 6.38
CA PRO A 450 17.87 -15.30 6.50
C PRO A 450 19.40 -15.42 6.38
N GLY A 451 19.98 -14.54 5.58
CA GLY A 451 21.43 -14.38 5.54
C GLY A 451 21.97 -13.87 6.88
N VAL A 452 23.29 -13.83 6.99
CA VAL A 452 23.98 -13.24 8.14
C VAL A 452 23.61 -11.76 8.29
N VAL A 453 23.28 -11.32 9.52
CA VAL A 453 22.91 -9.93 9.83
C VAL A 453 23.84 -9.29 10.85
N GLY A 454 23.98 -7.96 10.84
CA GLY A 454 24.84 -7.25 11.79
C GLY A 454 26.34 -7.54 11.62
N ASN A 455 26.79 -7.82 10.39
CA ASN A 455 28.22 -8.04 10.08
C ASN A 455 28.97 -6.69 10.01
N SER A 456 29.39 -6.19 11.15
CA SER A 456 30.16 -4.95 11.30
C SER A 456 30.97 -4.99 12.60
N ALA A 457 32.09 -4.25 12.65
CA ALA A 457 32.90 -4.12 13.86
C ALA A 457 32.28 -3.20 14.92
N SER A 458 31.22 -2.46 14.59
CA SER A 458 30.59 -1.48 15.47
C SER A 458 29.09 -1.32 15.21
N GLY A 459 28.39 -0.75 16.19
CA GLY A 459 26.94 -0.48 16.13
C GLY A 459 26.10 -1.63 16.66
N THR A 460 24.79 -1.48 16.55
CA THR A 460 23.81 -2.49 16.92
C THR A 460 22.97 -2.87 15.71
N THR A 461 22.39 -4.07 15.75
CA THR A 461 21.33 -4.49 14.83
C THR A 461 20.09 -4.80 15.64
N ARG A 462 18.93 -4.33 15.19
CA ARG A 462 17.63 -4.63 15.79
C ARG A 462 16.87 -5.58 14.88
N LEU A 463 16.47 -6.70 15.46
CA LEU A 463 15.90 -7.85 14.77
C LEU A 463 14.57 -8.22 15.40
N ARG A 464 13.66 -8.73 14.58
CA ARG A 464 12.36 -9.24 15.02
C ARG A 464 12.07 -10.56 14.32
N ALA A 465 11.49 -11.50 15.03
CA ALA A 465 10.85 -12.68 14.48
C ALA A 465 9.35 -12.65 14.84
N VAL A 466 8.51 -12.94 13.86
CA VAL A 466 7.09 -13.20 14.06
C VAL A 466 6.85 -14.68 13.82
N ILE A 467 6.43 -15.41 14.84
CA ILE A 467 6.25 -16.85 14.78
C ILE A 467 4.78 -17.20 15.00
N ARG A 468 4.22 -17.98 14.08
CA ARG A 468 2.88 -18.56 14.16
C ARG A 468 3.03 -20.07 14.19
N ALA A 469 3.15 -20.65 15.38
CA ALA A 469 3.35 -22.08 15.59
C ALA A 469 2.07 -22.75 16.06
N PHE A 470 1.76 -23.90 15.46
CA PHE A 470 0.55 -24.66 15.72
C PHE A 470 0.84 -26.15 15.86
N ASP A 471 0.00 -26.85 16.61
CA ASP A 471 -0.09 -28.31 16.56
C ASP A 471 -0.94 -28.78 15.38
N ALA A 472 -1.05 -30.11 15.21
CA ALA A 472 -1.83 -30.72 14.14
C ALA A 472 -3.35 -30.41 14.22
N SER A 473 -3.85 -29.95 15.36
CA SER A 473 -5.25 -29.51 15.52
C SER A 473 -5.45 -28.03 15.15
N GLY A 474 -4.36 -27.29 14.90
CA GLY A 474 -4.37 -25.85 14.69
C GLY A 474 -4.39 -25.04 15.99
N ALA A 475 -4.19 -25.67 17.16
CA ALA A 475 -4.01 -24.96 18.41
C ALA A 475 -2.60 -24.37 18.50
N SER A 476 -2.45 -23.20 19.11
CA SER A 476 -1.14 -22.54 19.19
C SER A 476 -0.23 -23.27 20.16
N VAL A 477 1.04 -23.44 19.78
CA VAL A 477 2.07 -24.08 20.62
C VAL A 477 3.21 -23.11 20.92
N PRO A 478 3.99 -23.34 21.99
CA PRO A 478 5.13 -22.50 22.33
C PRO A 478 6.09 -22.31 21.15
N ALA A 479 6.66 -21.11 21.03
CA ALA A 479 7.60 -20.74 19.99
C ALA A 479 8.86 -20.10 20.54
N PHE A 480 9.96 -20.18 19.79
CA PHE A 480 11.24 -19.60 20.14
C PHE A 480 11.80 -18.70 19.03
N PHE A 481 12.71 -17.81 19.41
CA PHE A 481 13.62 -17.09 18.53
C PHE A 481 15.01 -17.06 19.15
N SER A 482 16.03 -17.41 18.37
CA SER A 482 17.44 -17.42 18.76
C SER A 482 18.28 -16.66 17.73
N VAL A 483 19.29 -15.96 18.26
CA VAL A 483 20.31 -15.22 17.53
C VAL A 483 21.67 -15.70 18.06
N GLN A 484 22.56 -16.12 17.16
CA GLN A 484 23.88 -16.67 17.50
C GLN A 484 24.99 -16.03 16.69
#